data_AF-A0A7X3P4Q9-F1
#
_entry.id   AF-A0A7X3P4Q9-F1
#
_cell.length_a   1.000
_cell.length_b   1.000
_cell.length_c   1.000
_cell.angle_alpha   90.00
_cell.angle_beta   90.00
_cell.angle_gamma   90.00
#
_symmetry.space_group_name_H-M   'P 1'
#
loop_
_entity.id
_entity.type
_entity.pdbx_description
1 polymer ?
#
loop_
_entity_poly.entity_id
_entity_poly.type
_entity_poly.pdbx_seq_one_letter_code
_entity_poly.pdbx_strand_id
1 'polypeptide(L)'
;MIRLLRNDGVQFPNNRTLKFATLDPLEGDVLHAEGSWEDDDTERLVAVVFGPQHGPVTALQVEDCLPIASRRGYDELVFAGFSFDGAAQAIIQEDPNPRVRIHIAHINPDVAMGGLLKETPSTQLFTVFGMPRTALEETTNGEYIVKMEGVDVYNPVDNTVNSAGADKVAAWFVDSDYDGRTFCITQAFFPDKKAWDKIARALKGVIDEEQFEKFSGTESLPFPVGEHGQVAVKVIDPRGNEVMLVHKLGEQRY
;
A
#
# COMPACT_ATOMS: atom_id res chain seq x y z
N MET A 1 -4.58 -16.08 12.73
CA MET A 1 -4.81 -15.15 11.63
C MET A 1 -6.10 -15.43 10.86
N ILE A 2 -6.29 -16.64 10.29
CA ILE A 2 -7.49 -17.01 9.52
C ILE A 2 -8.81 -16.68 10.24
N ARG A 3 -8.93 -17.02 11.53
CA ARG A 3 -10.12 -16.69 12.34
C ARG A 3 -10.40 -15.18 12.41
N LEU A 4 -9.36 -14.36 12.56
CA LEU A 4 -9.49 -12.91 12.61
C LEU A 4 -9.96 -12.38 11.25
N LEU A 5 -9.34 -12.87 10.17
CA LEU A 5 -9.71 -12.51 8.80
C LEU A 5 -11.16 -12.93 8.46
N ARG A 6 -11.59 -14.13 8.88
CA ARG A 6 -12.96 -14.61 8.70
C ARG A 6 -13.97 -13.69 9.41
N ASN A 7 -13.65 -13.26 10.64
CA ASN A 7 -14.54 -12.42 11.43
C ASN A 7 -14.59 -10.97 10.90
N ASP A 8 -13.43 -10.41 10.54
CA ASP A 8 -13.30 -9.02 10.11
C ASP A 8 -13.70 -8.83 8.64
N GLY A 9 -13.42 -9.80 7.77
CA GLY A 9 -13.47 -9.64 6.33
C GLY A 9 -12.27 -8.84 5.82
N VAL A 10 -12.36 -8.35 4.60
CA VAL A 10 -11.39 -7.42 4.02
C VAL A 10 -12.06 -6.10 3.76
N GLN A 11 -11.56 -5.05 4.40
CA GLN A 11 -11.99 -3.68 4.18
C GLN A 11 -11.36 -3.17 2.89
N PHE A 12 -12.19 -2.87 1.90
CA PHE A 12 -11.82 -2.12 0.72
C PHE A 12 -12.14 -0.64 0.94
N PRO A 13 -11.58 0.27 0.12
CA PRO A 13 -11.88 1.68 0.30
C PRO A 13 -13.35 2.02 0.01
N ASN A 14 -13.74 3.27 0.27
CA ASN A 14 -15.14 3.71 0.36
C ASN A 14 -15.95 3.02 1.49
N ASN A 15 -15.27 2.58 2.56
CA ASN A 15 -15.86 1.86 3.69
C ASN A 15 -16.62 0.58 3.29
N ARG A 16 -16.22 -0.04 2.18
CA ARG A 16 -16.76 -1.33 1.76
C ARG A 16 -16.03 -2.44 2.49
N THR A 17 -16.74 -3.46 2.94
CA THR A 17 -16.13 -4.65 3.54
C THR A 17 -16.66 -5.86 2.80
N LEU A 18 -15.77 -6.69 2.23
CA LEU A 18 -16.14 -8.01 1.73
C LEU A 18 -15.98 -9.03 2.85
N LYS A 19 -17.04 -9.80 3.09
CA LYS A 19 -17.05 -10.91 4.04
C LYS A 19 -16.85 -12.23 3.29
N PHE A 20 -16.37 -13.22 4.01
CA PHE A 20 -16.16 -14.56 3.48
C PHE A 20 -17.40 -15.41 3.77
N ALA A 21 -17.99 -16.02 2.74
CA ALA A 21 -18.98 -17.08 2.91
C ALA A 21 -18.31 -18.35 3.49
N THR A 22 -17.12 -18.66 2.99
CA THR A 22 -16.24 -19.73 3.51
C THR A 22 -14.80 -19.21 3.56
N LEU A 23 -14.00 -19.68 4.53
CA LEU A 23 -12.56 -19.36 4.59
C LEU A 23 -11.82 -20.40 5.42
N ASP A 24 -11.49 -21.53 4.82
CA ASP A 24 -10.91 -22.69 5.49
C ASP A 24 -9.38 -22.74 5.31
N PRO A 25 -8.65 -23.27 6.31
CA PRO A 25 -7.20 -23.41 6.21
C PRO A 25 -6.82 -24.39 5.09
N LEU A 26 -5.77 -24.05 4.35
CA LEU A 26 -5.18 -24.93 3.36
C LEU A 26 -4.00 -25.71 3.95
N GLU A 27 -3.90 -26.99 3.61
CA GLU A 27 -2.70 -27.78 3.84
C GLU A 27 -1.75 -27.59 2.63
N GLY A 28 -0.62 -26.92 2.86
CA GLY A 28 0.39 -26.62 1.85
C GLY A 28 1.32 -25.48 2.27
N ASP A 29 2.44 -25.33 1.57
CA ASP A 29 3.54 -24.46 2.03
C ASP A 29 3.38 -22.98 1.61
N VAL A 30 2.49 -22.66 0.66
CA VAL A 30 2.50 -21.36 -0.02
C VAL A 30 1.19 -20.58 0.16
N LEU A 31 0.04 -21.23 -0.03
CA LEU A 31 -1.28 -20.64 0.24
C LEU A 31 -1.78 -21.10 1.62
N HIS A 32 -2.31 -20.19 2.43
CA HIS A 32 -2.62 -20.45 3.83
C HIS A 32 -4.10 -20.73 4.09
N ALA A 33 -5.00 -20.17 3.27
CA ALA A 33 -6.43 -20.41 3.35
C ALA A 33 -7.10 -20.27 1.98
N GLU A 34 -8.26 -20.87 1.84
CA GLU A 34 -9.14 -20.75 0.67
C GLU A 34 -10.59 -20.56 1.08
N GLY A 35 -11.39 -20.01 0.18
CA GLY A 35 -12.82 -19.94 0.36
C GLY A 35 -13.50 -19.12 -0.72
N SER A 36 -14.63 -18.53 -0.37
CA SER A 36 -15.43 -17.71 -1.28
C SER A 36 -15.93 -16.45 -0.60
N TRP A 37 -16.07 -15.37 -1.38
CA TRP A 37 -16.69 -14.14 -0.92
C TRP A 37 -18.20 -14.33 -0.72
N GLU A 38 -18.77 -13.64 0.27
CA GLU A 38 -20.21 -13.45 0.41
C GLU A 38 -20.64 -12.43 -0.66
N ASP A 39 -21.14 -12.93 -1.79
CA ASP A 39 -21.62 -12.16 -2.93
C ASP A 39 -22.99 -12.72 -3.36
N ASP A 40 -23.89 -11.84 -3.80
CA ASP A 40 -25.30 -12.18 -3.97
C ASP A 40 -25.59 -13.02 -5.22
N ASP A 41 -24.71 -12.96 -6.24
CA ASP A 41 -25.00 -13.52 -7.57
C ASP A 41 -23.95 -14.48 -8.14
N THR A 42 -22.69 -14.44 -7.68
CA THR A 42 -21.60 -15.28 -8.24
C THR A 42 -20.64 -15.75 -7.16
N GLU A 43 -20.38 -17.06 -7.08
CA GLU A 43 -19.33 -17.59 -6.21
C GLU A 43 -17.96 -17.21 -6.79
N ARG A 44 -17.25 -16.34 -6.08
CA ARG A 44 -15.87 -15.94 -6.40
C ARG A 44 -14.91 -16.60 -5.44
N LEU A 45 -14.04 -17.45 -5.97
CA LEU A 45 -13.06 -18.20 -5.19
C LEU A 45 -11.87 -17.33 -4.84
N VAL A 46 -11.48 -17.35 -3.58
CA VAL A 46 -10.38 -16.55 -3.04
C VAL A 46 -9.40 -17.42 -2.28
N ALA A 47 -8.11 -17.24 -2.57
CA ALA A 47 -7.02 -17.75 -1.74
C ALA A 47 -6.40 -16.63 -0.90
N VAL A 48 -5.86 -16.99 0.26
CA VAL A 48 -5.22 -16.04 1.17
C VAL A 48 -3.81 -16.49 1.51
N VAL A 49 -2.88 -15.54 1.50
CA VAL A 49 -1.49 -15.70 1.93
C VAL A 49 -1.22 -14.73 3.07
N PHE A 50 -0.71 -15.22 4.19
CA PHE A 50 -0.25 -14.35 5.27
C PHE A 50 1.25 -14.07 5.14
N GLY A 51 1.61 -12.80 5.25
CA GLY A 51 3.00 -12.39 5.39
C GLY A 51 3.59 -12.76 6.75
N PRO A 52 4.92 -12.66 6.90
CA PRO A 52 5.58 -12.90 8.18
C PRO A 52 5.09 -11.92 9.26
N GLN A 53 5.05 -12.39 10.52
CA GLN A 53 4.71 -11.53 11.66
C GLN A 53 5.74 -10.41 11.89
N HIS A 54 7.00 -10.70 11.57
CA HIS A 54 8.14 -9.80 11.74
C HIS A 54 8.87 -9.66 10.41
N GLY A 55 8.31 -8.87 9.49
CA GLY A 55 8.91 -8.57 8.20
C GLY A 55 7.87 -8.22 7.14
N PRO A 56 8.34 -7.86 5.94
CA PRO A 56 7.46 -7.62 4.81
C PRO A 56 7.06 -8.92 4.10
N VAL A 57 5.92 -8.90 3.42
CA VAL A 57 5.67 -9.80 2.29
C VAL A 57 6.69 -9.47 1.21
N THR A 58 7.36 -10.50 0.69
CA THR A 58 8.49 -10.34 -0.24
C THR A 58 8.12 -10.67 -1.67
N ALA A 59 8.91 -10.15 -2.62
CA ALA A 59 8.79 -10.47 -4.04
C ALA A 59 8.75 -11.99 -4.30
N LEU A 60 9.68 -12.74 -3.70
CA LEU A 60 9.74 -14.19 -3.82
C LEU A 60 8.45 -14.86 -3.34
N GLN A 61 7.89 -14.41 -2.22
CA GLN A 61 6.63 -14.95 -1.71
C GLN A 61 5.48 -14.71 -2.70
N VAL A 62 5.43 -13.53 -3.33
CA VAL A 62 4.42 -13.22 -4.35
C VAL A 62 4.58 -14.13 -5.57
N GLU A 63 5.80 -14.25 -6.09
CA GLU A 63 6.14 -15.07 -7.27
C GLU A 63 5.81 -16.56 -7.07
N ASP A 64 6.04 -17.10 -5.88
CA ASP A 64 5.73 -18.51 -5.58
C ASP A 64 4.22 -18.78 -5.49
N CYS A 65 3.44 -17.80 -5.00
CA CYS A 65 2.00 -17.96 -4.80
C CYS A 65 1.19 -17.88 -6.11
N LEU A 66 1.57 -16.98 -7.03
CA LEU A 66 0.76 -16.65 -8.19
C LEU A 66 0.49 -17.82 -9.14
N PRO A 67 1.49 -18.62 -9.55
CA PRO A 67 1.25 -19.77 -10.42
C PRO A 67 0.36 -20.82 -9.76
N ILE A 68 0.47 -20.99 -8.44
CA ILE A 68 -0.32 -21.96 -7.68
C ILE A 68 -1.77 -21.51 -7.63
N ALA A 69 -2.01 -20.23 -7.30
CA ALA A 69 -3.35 -19.69 -7.25
C ALA A 69 -4.05 -19.80 -8.61
N SER A 70 -3.35 -19.48 -9.70
CA SER A 70 -3.88 -19.56 -11.06
C SER A 70 -4.19 -21.00 -11.49
N ARG A 71 -3.31 -21.96 -11.16
CA ARG A 71 -3.52 -23.38 -11.48
C ARG A 71 -4.67 -24.01 -10.70
N ARG A 72 -4.91 -23.55 -9.47
CA ARG A 72 -6.01 -24.02 -8.61
C ARG A 72 -7.35 -23.36 -8.95
N GLY A 73 -7.36 -22.36 -9.83
CA GLY A 73 -8.58 -21.75 -10.34
C GLY A 73 -9.23 -20.75 -9.40
N TYR A 74 -8.46 -20.13 -8.50
CA TYR A 74 -8.99 -19.01 -7.71
C TYR A 74 -9.14 -17.78 -8.61
N ASP A 75 -10.22 -17.03 -8.39
CA ASP A 75 -10.47 -15.75 -9.05
C ASP A 75 -9.61 -14.64 -8.43
N GLU A 76 -9.36 -14.75 -7.12
CA GLU A 76 -8.71 -13.72 -6.31
C GLU A 76 -7.66 -14.30 -5.35
N LEU A 77 -6.60 -13.55 -5.08
CA LEU A 77 -5.52 -13.87 -4.16
C LEU A 77 -5.27 -12.67 -3.24
N VAL A 78 -5.52 -12.83 -1.94
CA VAL A 78 -5.26 -11.80 -0.93
C VAL A 78 -3.93 -12.08 -0.25
N PHE A 79 -2.96 -11.17 -0.40
CA PHE A 79 -1.79 -11.13 0.47
C PHE A 79 -2.11 -10.25 1.67
N ALA A 80 -2.16 -10.83 2.86
CA ALA A 80 -2.39 -10.14 4.12
C ALA A 80 -1.07 -10.03 4.90
N GLY A 81 -0.51 -8.83 5.03
CA GLY A 81 0.78 -8.59 5.69
C GLY A 81 0.80 -7.34 6.56
N PHE A 82 1.68 -7.29 7.54
CA PHE A 82 1.93 -6.07 8.33
C PHE A 82 2.71 -5.00 7.53
N SER A 83 3.47 -5.44 6.54
CA SER A 83 4.21 -4.58 5.60
C SER A 83 4.49 -5.35 4.31
N PHE A 84 4.88 -4.64 3.25
CA PHE A 84 5.20 -5.18 1.94
C PHE A 84 6.46 -4.51 1.41
N ASP A 85 7.42 -5.28 0.90
CA ASP A 85 8.60 -4.67 0.27
C ASP A 85 8.23 -4.03 -1.08
N GLY A 86 9.07 -3.12 -1.55
CA GLY A 86 8.81 -2.38 -2.79
C GLY A 86 8.75 -3.29 -4.02
N ALA A 87 9.54 -4.36 -4.04
CA ALA A 87 9.60 -5.31 -5.15
C ALA A 87 8.33 -6.18 -5.25
N ALA A 88 7.80 -6.65 -4.11
CA ALA A 88 6.54 -7.35 -4.01
C ALA A 88 5.40 -6.47 -4.49
N GLN A 89 5.38 -5.20 -4.06
CA GLN A 89 4.40 -4.24 -4.54
C GLN A 89 4.53 -4.09 -6.05
N ALA A 90 5.72 -3.81 -6.60
CA ALA A 90 5.93 -3.69 -8.04
C ALA A 90 5.43 -4.92 -8.83
N ILE A 91 5.72 -6.14 -8.37
CA ILE A 91 5.24 -7.38 -9.01
C ILE A 91 3.71 -7.45 -9.01
N ILE A 92 3.06 -7.09 -7.90
CA ILE A 92 1.59 -7.07 -7.82
C ILE A 92 1.01 -6.00 -8.74
N GLN A 93 1.71 -4.87 -8.91
CA GLN A 93 1.27 -3.71 -9.67
C GLN A 93 1.43 -3.87 -11.19
N GLU A 94 2.47 -4.56 -11.65
CA GLU A 94 2.72 -4.80 -13.08
C GLU A 94 1.69 -5.75 -13.74
N ASP A 95 0.64 -6.15 -13.00
CA ASP A 95 -0.37 -7.15 -13.36
C ASP A 95 0.28 -8.44 -13.90
N PRO A 96 0.86 -9.27 -13.02
CA PRO A 96 1.66 -10.41 -13.44
C PRO A 96 0.80 -11.53 -14.03
N ASN A 97 -0.53 -11.49 -13.90
CA ASN A 97 -1.41 -12.53 -14.45
C ASN A 97 -2.88 -12.08 -14.60
N PRO A 98 -3.42 -11.98 -15.83
CA PRO A 98 -4.82 -11.60 -16.06
C PRO A 98 -5.85 -12.65 -15.56
N ARG A 99 -5.42 -13.79 -15.01
CA ARG A 99 -6.28 -14.88 -14.54
C ARG A 99 -6.60 -14.86 -13.04
N VAL A 100 -5.78 -14.22 -12.20
CA VAL A 100 -6.00 -14.17 -10.75
C VAL A 100 -5.82 -12.74 -10.29
N ARG A 101 -6.88 -12.14 -9.73
CA ARG A 101 -6.82 -10.78 -9.19
C ARG A 101 -6.09 -10.77 -7.85
N ILE A 102 -5.16 -9.85 -7.67
CA ILE A 102 -4.35 -9.78 -6.45
C ILE A 102 -4.80 -8.61 -5.59
N HIS A 103 -4.93 -8.83 -4.28
CA HIS A 103 -5.20 -7.77 -3.29
C HIS A 103 -4.11 -7.71 -2.23
N ILE A 104 -3.65 -6.50 -1.94
CA ILE A 104 -2.72 -6.20 -0.83
C ILE A 104 -3.55 -5.75 0.37
N ALA A 105 -3.72 -6.62 1.35
CA ALA A 105 -4.38 -6.31 2.61
C ALA A 105 -3.36 -6.03 3.71
N HIS A 106 -3.38 -4.81 4.25
CA HIS A 106 -2.60 -4.46 5.43
C HIS A 106 -3.25 -5.00 6.69
N ILE A 107 -2.46 -5.70 7.50
CA ILE A 107 -2.85 -6.17 8.82
C ILE A 107 -2.60 -5.04 9.82
N ASN A 108 -3.63 -4.68 10.57
CA ASN A 108 -3.51 -3.70 11.64
C ASN A 108 -2.49 -4.20 12.71
N PRO A 109 -1.49 -3.38 13.11
CA PRO A 109 -0.50 -3.72 14.14
C PRO A 109 -1.11 -4.21 15.46
N ASP A 110 -2.34 -3.79 15.78
CA ASP A 110 -3.08 -4.24 16.97
C ASP A 110 -3.24 -5.76 17.02
N VAL A 111 -3.27 -6.43 15.87
CA VAL A 111 -3.32 -7.90 15.76
C VAL A 111 -2.08 -8.55 16.39
N ALA A 112 -0.90 -7.94 16.27
CA ALA A 112 0.33 -8.45 16.85
C ALA A 112 0.42 -8.20 18.38
N MET A 113 -0.36 -7.25 18.91
CA MET A 113 -0.35 -6.85 20.32
C MET A 113 -1.28 -7.67 21.22
N GLY A 114 -1.92 -8.73 20.71
CA GLY A 114 -2.50 -9.79 21.53
C GLY A 114 -3.57 -9.35 22.53
N GLY A 115 -4.55 -8.54 22.12
CA GLY A 115 -5.72 -8.20 22.95
C GLY A 115 -5.46 -7.19 24.07
N LEU A 116 -4.31 -6.51 24.09
CA LEU A 116 -4.06 -5.37 24.98
C LEU A 116 -4.99 -4.18 24.71
N LEU A 117 -5.52 -4.09 23.49
CA LEU A 117 -6.52 -3.14 23.08
C LEU A 117 -7.89 -3.82 23.07
N LYS A 118 -8.92 -3.14 23.56
CA LYS A 118 -10.30 -3.67 23.53
C LYS A 118 -10.62 -4.08 22.10
N GLU A 119 -10.99 -5.35 21.90
CA GLU A 119 -11.59 -5.83 20.66
C GLU A 119 -12.90 -5.07 20.45
N THR A 120 -12.83 -3.95 19.74
CA THR A 120 -14.02 -3.23 19.31
C THR A 120 -14.46 -3.89 18.00
N PRO A 121 -15.74 -4.24 17.81
CA PRO A 121 -16.24 -4.81 16.54
C PRO A 121 -16.03 -3.93 15.30
N SER A 122 -15.49 -2.71 15.49
CA SER A 122 -15.18 -1.71 14.48
C SER A 122 -13.69 -1.60 14.13
N THR A 123 -12.82 -2.41 14.73
CA THR A 123 -11.40 -2.37 14.40
C THR A 123 -11.20 -3.10 13.08
N GLN A 124 -11.00 -2.33 12.00
CA GLN A 124 -10.71 -2.85 10.68
C GLN A 124 -9.30 -3.46 10.71
N LEU A 125 -9.24 -4.78 10.83
CA LEU A 125 -7.99 -5.53 11.01
C LEU A 125 -7.29 -5.77 9.68
N PHE A 126 -8.04 -5.91 8.58
CA PHE A 126 -7.50 -6.17 7.25
C PHE A 126 -8.01 -5.11 6.27
N THR A 127 -7.12 -4.23 5.80
CA THR A 127 -7.48 -3.12 4.92
C THR A 127 -6.69 -3.16 3.62
N VAL A 128 -7.39 -3.20 2.49
CA VAL A 128 -6.81 -2.95 1.18
C VAL A 128 -6.69 -1.45 1.00
N PHE A 129 -5.44 -0.97 0.88
CA PHE A 129 -5.16 0.40 0.54
C PHE A 129 -4.76 0.49 -0.94
N GLY A 130 -5.12 1.60 -1.59
CA GLY A 130 -4.83 1.79 -3.00
C GLY A 130 -3.34 2.06 -3.27
N MET A 131 -2.99 2.06 -4.54
CA MET A 131 -1.64 2.33 -5.04
C MET A 131 -1.35 3.83 -5.06
N PRO A 132 -0.16 4.30 -4.65
CA PRO A 132 0.26 5.67 -4.94
C PRO A 132 0.23 5.93 -6.44
N ARG A 133 -0.48 6.98 -6.88
CA ARG A 133 -0.37 7.49 -8.23
C ARG A 133 0.62 8.64 -8.21
N THR A 134 1.77 8.44 -8.83
CA THR A 134 2.83 9.45 -8.88
C THR A 134 3.42 9.55 -10.28
N ALA A 135 3.77 10.76 -10.68
CA ALA A 135 4.47 11.04 -11.92
C ALA A 135 5.87 11.55 -11.63
N LEU A 136 6.83 11.15 -12.45
CA LEU A 136 8.22 11.58 -12.37
C LEU A 136 8.53 12.50 -13.54
N GLU A 137 9.08 13.68 -13.25
CA GLU A 137 9.47 14.67 -14.26
C GLU A 137 10.93 15.06 -14.09
N GLU A 138 11.69 15.09 -15.19
CA GLU A 138 13.05 15.62 -15.23
C GLU A 138 12.98 17.13 -15.49
N THR A 139 13.68 17.90 -14.65
CA THR A 139 13.82 19.35 -14.78
C THR A 139 14.89 19.70 -15.82
N THR A 140 14.90 20.96 -16.27
CA THR A 140 15.91 21.45 -17.23
C THR A 140 17.35 21.37 -16.72
N ASN A 141 17.55 21.18 -15.42
CA ASN A 141 18.86 21.13 -14.78
C ASN A 141 19.37 19.70 -14.54
N GLY A 142 18.63 18.67 -14.98
CA GLY A 142 18.96 17.26 -14.75
C GLY A 142 18.61 16.74 -13.35
N GLU A 143 17.86 17.51 -12.57
CA GLU A 143 17.22 17.06 -11.33
C GLU A 143 15.82 16.52 -11.62
N TYR A 144 15.24 15.76 -10.68
CA TYR A 144 13.93 15.17 -10.80
C TYR A 144 12.93 15.76 -9.80
N ILE A 145 11.67 15.81 -10.19
CA ILE A 145 10.53 16.15 -9.34
C ILE A 145 9.53 14.99 -9.40
N VAL A 146 9.02 14.59 -8.23
CA VAL A 146 7.88 13.68 -8.14
C VAL A 146 6.61 14.46 -7.87
N LYS A 147 5.58 14.23 -8.68
CA LYS A 147 4.22 14.70 -8.46
C LYS A 147 3.39 13.57 -7.87
N MET A 148 2.83 13.76 -6.68
CA MET A 148 1.88 12.85 -6.06
C MET A 148 0.47 13.24 -6.49
N GLU A 149 -0.12 12.43 -7.36
CA GLU A 149 -1.42 12.72 -7.98
C GLU A 149 -2.59 12.17 -7.16
N GLY A 150 -2.31 11.29 -6.21
CA GLY A 150 -3.29 10.67 -5.35
C GLY A 150 -3.00 9.19 -5.10
N VAL A 151 -4.07 8.45 -4.85
CA VAL A 151 -4.02 7.00 -4.62
C VAL A 151 -5.10 6.34 -5.47
N ASP A 152 -4.71 5.43 -6.36
CA ASP A 152 -5.64 4.64 -7.16
C ASP A 152 -6.13 3.44 -6.37
N VAL A 153 -7.45 3.33 -6.27
CA VAL A 153 -8.11 2.26 -5.54
C VAL A 153 -8.88 1.40 -6.51
N TYR A 154 -8.63 0.11 -6.49
CA TYR A 154 -9.52 -0.84 -7.16
C TYR A 154 -10.80 -1.12 -6.34
N ASN A 155 -11.97 -1.04 -6.98
CA ASN A 155 -13.25 -1.48 -6.45
C ASN A 155 -13.60 -2.86 -7.04
N PRO A 156 -13.62 -3.92 -6.22
CA PRO A 156 -13.68 -5.31 -6.69
C PRO A 156 -15.07 -5.79 -7.12
N VAL A 157 -16.10 -4.93 -7.14
CA VAL A 157 -17.47 -5.37 -7.46
C VAL A 157 -17.99 -4.77 -8.74
N ASP A 158 -17.67 -3.52 -9.02
CA ASP A 158 -17.94 -2.93 -10.33
C ASP A 158 -16.73 -3.04 -11.27
N ASN A 159 -15.61 -3.60 -10.80
CA ASN A 159 -14.36 -3.73 -11.54
C ASN A 159 -13.83 -2.37 -12.02
N THR A 160 -13.95 -1.33 -11.18
CA THR A 160 -13.51 0.03 -11.50
C THR A 160 -12.30 0.45 -10.66
N VAL A 161 -11.47 1.35 -11.21
CA VAL A 161 -10.45 2.07 -10.44
C VAL A 161 -11.00 3.43 -10.05
N ASN A 162 -11.02 3.72 -8.76
CA ASN A 162 -11.44 4.98 -8.17
C ASN A 162 -10.20 5.69 -7.63
N SER A 163 -9.89 6.87 -8.15
CA SER A 163 -8.76 7.66 -7.64
C SER A 163 -9.20 8.52 -6.45
N ALA A 164 -8.53 8.37 -5.31
CA ALA A 164 -8.55 9.37 -4.25
C ALA A 164 -7.57 10.49 -4.62
N GLY A 165 -8.02 11.74 -4.58
CA GLY A 165 -7.16 12.90 -4.80
C GLY A 165 -6.06 13.01 -3.75
N ALA A 166 -4.94 13.62 -4.13
CA ALA A 166 -3.78 13.89 -3.29
C ALA A 166 -4.10 14.66 -2.00
N ASP A 167 -5.21 15.39 -1.95
CA ASP A 167 -5.71 16.12 -0.79
C ASP A 167 -6.25 15.20 0.33
N LYS A 168 -6.47 13.91 0.05
CA LYS A 168 -7.05 12.95 0.99
C LYS A 168 -6.02 12.06 1.70
N VAL A 169 -4.73 12.19 1.37
CA VAL A 169 -3.66 11.46 2.05
C VAL A 169 -3.23 12.22 3.30
N ALA A 170 -2.83 11.49 4.35
CA ALA A 170 -2.38 12.13 5.59
C ALA A 170 -0.96 12.67 5.46
N ALA A 171 -0.10 11.91 4.80
CA ALA A 171 1.27 12.29 4.50
C ALA A 171 1.77 11.54 3.27
N TRP A 172 2.81 12.08 2.64
CA TRP A 172 3.59 11.33 1.66
C TRP A 172 5.06 11.68 1.79
N PHE A 173 5.93 10.70 1.56
CA PHE A 173 7.36 10.77 1.79
C PHE A 173 8.11 10.36 0.54
N VAL A 174 9.27 10.96 0.32
CA VAL A 174 10.18 10.63 -0.77
C VAL A 174 11.48 10.12 -0.19
N ASP A 175 11.96 9.01 -0.73
CA ASP A 175 13.33 8.55 -0.65
C ASP A 175 13.94 8.73 -2.05
N SER A 176 14.81 9.72 -2.19
CA SER A 176 15.35 10.16 -3.48
C SER A 176 16.45 9.26 -4.05
N ASP A 177 16.93 8.29 -3.28
CA ASP A 177 17.96 7.34 -3.71
C ASP A 177 17.75 5.97 -3.06
N TYR A 178 16.57 5.38 -3.29
CA TYR A 178 16.15 4.15 -2.61
C TYR A 178 17.05 2.96 -2.99
N ASP A 179 17.56 2.25 -1.99
CA ASP A 179 18.51 1.12 -2.16
C ASP A 179 17.82 -0.24 -2.44
N GLY A 180 16.48 -0.25 -2.56
CA GLY A 180 15.69 -1.46 -2.70
C GLY A 180 15.44 -2.22 -1.39
N ARG A 181 15.89 -1.70 -0.23
CA ARG A 181 15.84 -2.39 1.07
C ARG A 181 15.24 -1.53 2.17
N THR A 182 15.80 -0.35 2.42
CA THR A 182 15.44 0.52 3.54
C THR A 182 14.90 1.84 3.01
N PHE A 183 13.67 2.17 3.39
CA PHE A 183 13.09 3.45 3.02
C PHE A 183 13.65 4.55 3.93
N CYS A 184 14.44 5.46 3.35
CA CYS A 184 15.06 6.59 4.02
C CYS A 184 14.35 7.89 3.59
N ILE A 185 13.60 8.50 4.50
CA ILE A 185 12.87 9.74 4.20
C ILE A 185 13.86 10.87 3.94
N THR A 186 13.95 11.34 2.70
CA THR A 186 14.73 12.53 2.32
C THR A 186 13.84 13.77 2.23
N GLN A 187 12.54 13.60 1.92
CA GLN A 187 11.55 14.68 1.96
C GLN A 187 10.22 14.18 2.53
N ALA A 188 9.54 15.03 3.31
CA ALA A 188 8.26 14.68 3.95
C ALA A 188 7.20 15.76 3.76
N PHE A 189 6.02 15.34 3.30
CA PHE A 189 4.93 16.22 2.91
C PHE A 189 3.65 15.89 3.67
N PHE A 190 2.95 16.93 4.09
CA PHE A 190 1.65 16.82 4.76
C PHE A 190 0.67 17.77 4.06
N PRO A 191 -0.23 17.25 3.20
CA PRO A 191 -1.18 18.09 2.46
C PRO A 191 -2.12 18.91 3.37
N ASP A 192 -2.47 18.38 4.54
CA ASP A 192 -3.20 19.15 5.55
C ASP A 192 -2.26 20.10 6.30
N LYS A 193 -2.32 21.39 5.94
CA LYS A 193 -1.58 22.48 6.62
C LYS A 193 -1.80 22.54 8.14
N LYS A 194 -2.91 22.01 8.67
CA LYS A 194 -3.13 21.98 10.13
C LYS A 194 -2.25 20.95 10.83
N ALA A 195 -1.76 19.93 10.14
CA ALA A 195 -0.79 18.98 10.70
C ALA A 195 0.53 19.69 11.03
N TRP A 196 0.92 20.58 10.13
CA TRP A 196 2.09 21.43 10.19
C TRP A 196 2.05 22.43 11.38
N ASP A 197 0.90 23.02 11.69
CA ASP A 197 0.72 23.90 12.87
C ASP A 197 1.08 23.21 14.20
N LYS A 198 0.75 21.92 14.33
CA LYS A 198 1.06 21.15 15.55
C LYS A 198 2.57 20.93 15.68
N ILE A 199 3.24 20.62 14.57
CA ILE A 199 4.69 20.46 14.50
C ILE A 199 5.39 21.79 14.82
N ALA A 200 4.91 22.90 14.26
CA ALA A 200 5.45 24.24 14.52
C ALA A 200 5.40 24.64 15.99
N ARG A 201 4.27 24.37 16.66
CA ARG A 201 4.11 24.59 18.10
C ARG A 201 5.06 23.70 18.92
N ALA A 202 5.22 22.44 18.52
CA ALA A 202 6.14 21.52 19.19
C ALA A 202 7.61 21.94 19.04
N LEU A 203 8.00 22.46 17.87
CA LEU A 203 9.34 22.96 17.56
C LEU A 203 9.62 24.39 18.07
N LYS A 204 8.72 24.98 18.86
CA LYS A 204 8.88 26.28 19.53
C LYS A 204 9.18 27.45 18.58
N GLY A 205 8.63 27.43 17.35
CA GLY A 205 8.60 28.59 16.47
C GLY A 205 9.89 28.89 15.68
N VAL A 206 10.83 27.95 15.58
CA VAL A 206 11.98 28.06 14.65
C VAL A 206 11.58 27.48 13.28
N ILE A 207 10.50 27.97 12.69
CA ILE A 207 10.02 27.50 11.39
C ILE A 207 9.91 28.67 10.43
N ASP A 208 10.56 28.52 9.28
CA ASP A 208 10.40 29.40 8.12
C ASP A 208 9.10 29.02 7.39
N GLU A 209 8.10 29.89 7.45
CA GLU A 209 6.77 29.67 6.87
C GLU A 209 6.83 29.44 5.34
N GLU A 210 7.78 30.06 4.64
CA GLU A 210 7.92 29.92 3.19
C GLU A 210 8.48 28.54 2.82
N GLN A 211 9.44 28.03 3.60
CA GLN A 211 9.94 26.66 3.40
C GLN A 211 8.88 25.63 3.73
N PHE A 212 8.06 25.89 4.73
CA PHE A 212 7.00 24.98 5.18
C PHE A 212 5.88 24.82 4.15
N GLU A 213 5.51 25.91 3.48
CA GLU A 213 4.52 25.88 2.41
C GLU A 213 4.91 24.91 1.29
N LYS A 214 6.21 24.80 0.97
CA LYS A 214 6.73 23.85 -0.02
C LYS A 214 6.47 22.39 0.34
N PHE A 215 6.39 22.07 1.64
CA PHE A 215 6.09 20.71 2.11
C PHE A 215 4.59 20.46 2.38
N SER A 216 3.74 21.42 2.06
CA SER A 216 2.27 21.25 2.08
C SER A 216 1.68 20.87 0.72
N GLY A 217 2.53 20.78 -0.31
CA GLY A 217 2.13 20.48 -1.68
C GLY A 217 2.09 18.99 -2.03
N THR A 218 1.80 18.76 -3.30
CA THR A 218 1.76 17.45 -3.95
C THR A 218 2.91 17.26 -4.93
N GLU A 219 3.91 18.15 -4.89
CA GLU A 219 5.11 18.09 -5.70
C GLU A 219 6.33 18.10 -4.79
N SER A 220 7.32 17.28 -5.12
CA SER A 220 8.55 17.23 -4.35
C SER A 220 9.42 18.45 -4.63
N LEU A 221 10.36 18.73 -3.74
CA LEU A 221 11.49 19.58 -4.11
C LEU A 221 12.35 18.83 -5.14
N PRO A 222 13.00 19.54 -6.08
CA PRO A 222 13.95 18.93 -7.01
C PRO A 222 15.04 18.15 -6.26
N PHE A 223 15.44 17.00 -6.80
CA PHE A 223 16.52 16.19 -6.27
C PHE A 223 17.39 15.60 -7.40
N PRO A 224 18.70 15.44 -7.20
CA PRO A 224 19.58 14.84 -8.19
C PRO A 224 19.39 13.31 -8.25
N VAL A 225 19.87 12.69 -9.32
CA VAL A 225 20.02 11.21 -9.35
C VAL A 225 21.11 10.80 -8.37
N GLY A 226 20.76 9.91 -7.44
CA GLY A 226 21.71 9.32 -6.50
C GLY A 226 22.44 8.09 -7.03
N GLU A 227 23.10 7.34 -6.14
CA GLU A 227 23.92 6.17 -6.46
C GLU A 227 23.09 4.99 -6.95
N HIS A 228 21.92 4.79 -6.37
CA HIS A 228 21.02 3.67 -6.66
C HIS A 228 20.12 3.94 -7.85
N GLY A 229 19.97 5.20 -8.26
CA GLY A 229 19.21 5.59 -9.45
C GLY A 229 17.73 5.23 -9.34
N GLN A 230 17.18 5.25 -8.13
CA GLN A 230 15.79 4.93 -7.85
C GLN A 230 15.22 5.95 -6.87
N VAL A 231 13.96 6.30 -7.06
CA VAL A 231 13.18 7.09 -6.09
C VAL A 231 12.02 6.23 -5.60
N ALA A 232 11.83 6.17 -4.29
CA ALA A 232 10.65 5.56 -3.69
C ALA A 232 9.73 6.63 -3.12
N VAL A 233 8.44 6.49 -3.36
CA VAL A 233 7.40 7.35 -2.80
C VAL A 233 6.50 6.53 -1.92
N LYS A 234 6.45 6.89 -0.64
CA LYS A 234 5.56 6.27 0.35
C LYS A 234 4.39 7.19 0.65
N VAL A 235 3.17 6.67 0.61
CA VAL A 235 1.95 7.41 0.95
C VAL A 235 1.32 6.81 2.20
N ILE A 236 0.92 7.69 3.11
CA ILE A 236 0.27 7.35 4.38
C ILE A 236 -1.17 7.84 4.34
N ASP A 237 -2.11 6.94 4.63
CA ASP A 237 -3.53 7.27 4.71
C ASP A 237 -3.91 7.88 6.09
N PRO A 238 -5.09 8.49 6.23
CA PRO A 238 -5.58 9.01 7.52
C PRO A 238 -5.71 7.99 8.65
N ARG A 239 -5.61 6.69 8.35
CA ARG A 239 -5.69 5.58 9.31
C ARG A 239 -4.29 5.05 9.67
N GLY A 240 -3.23 5.56 9.03
CA GLY A 240 -1.85 5.15 9.24
C GLY A 240 -1.40 3.97 8.37
N ASN A 241 -2.21 3.52 7.41
CA ASN A 241 -1.78 2.52 6.43
C ASN A 241 -0.76 3.14 5.48
N GLU A 242 0.25 2.35 5.09
CA GLU A 242 1.30 2.78 4.18
C GLU A 242 1.34 1.96 2.90
N VAL A 243 1.67 2.60 1.80
CA VAL A 243 1.95 1.97 0.50
C VAL A 243 3.08 2.71 -0.18
N MET A 244 3.76 2.04 -1.11
CA MET A 244 4.95 2.59 -1.74
C MET A 244 4.96 2.31 -3.24
N LEU A 245 5.50 3.25 -3.99
CA LEU A 245 5.79 3.09 -5.41
C LEU A 245 7.25 3.49 -5.66
N VAL A 246 7.97 2.71 -6.46
CA VAL A 246 9.36 2.97 -6.82
C VAL A 246 9.44 3.32 -8.30
N HIS A 247 10.18 4.38 -8.63
CA HIS A 247 10.54 4.73 -10.00
C HIS A 247 12.04 4.56 -10.20
N LYS A 248 12.43 4.12 -11.39
CA LYS A 248 13.82 4.22 -11.83
C LYS A 248 14.10 5.62 -12.38
N LEU A 249 15.27 6.14 -12.09
CA LEU A 249 15.79 7.41 -12.59
C LEU A 249 16.77 7.13 -13.74
N GLY A 250 16.76 7.96 -14.79
CA GLY A 250 17.75 7.89 -15.87
C GLY A 250 17.52 6.83 -16.97
N GLU A 251 16.44 6.03 -16.92
CA GLU A 251 16.01 5.24 -18.09
C GLU A 251 15.21 6.14 -19.05
N GLN A 252 15.80 6.48 -20.20
CA GLN A 252 15.05 7.07 -21.31
C GLN A 252 13.98 6.06 -21.76
N ARG A 253 12.69 6.39 -21.59
CA ARG A 253 11.60 5.68 -22.26
C ARG A 253 11.81 5.84 -23.77
N TYR A 254 12.22 4.76 -24.43
CA TYR A 254 12.24 4.63 -25.90
C TYR A 254 10.84 4.35 -26.44
#